data_AF-A0A523AM88-F1
#
_entry.id   AF-A0A523AM88-F1
#
_cell.length_a   1.000
_cell.length_b   1.000
_cell.length_c   1.000
_cell.angle_alpha   90.00
_cell.angle_beta   90.00
_cell.angle_gamma   90.00
#
_symmetry.space_group_name_H-M   'P 1'
#
loop_
_entity.id
_entity.type
_entity.pdbx_description
1 polymer ?
#
loop_
_entity_poly.entity_id
_entity_poly.type
_entity_poly.pdbx_seq_one_letter_code
_entity_poly.pdbx_strand_id
1 'polypeptide(L)'
;GFGEKSYYNETILRAVSGRHTSSGVVECYYPAETLDQLIDAFYSIGRIYKIAATNVSLVDSVPVNLSLYLYPEVQPELTVNGNAECSLNLTFVNGSTLINVNCSEIYIDDEIEIVLKLVAYQTGEMLINPGGHIDFVDVNGNFKSIPLPSLSVKVTSAKGAEVKIS
;
A
#
# COMPACT_ATOMS: atom_id res chain seq x y z
N GLY A 1 -6.30 -19.71 31.91
CA GLY A 1 -6.87 -18.84 32.95
C GLY A 1 -5.94 -17.68 33.15
N PHE A 2 -6.50 -16.50 33.41
CA PHE A 2 -5.76 -15.34 33.89
C PHE A 2 -4.87 -15.77 35.05
N GLY A 3 -3.55 -15.75 34.82
CA GLY A 3 -2.56 -16.08 35.83
C GLY A 3 -2.07 -14.80 36.47
N GLU A 4 -1.99 -14.76 37.79
CA GLU A 4 -1.23 -13.73 38.49
C GLU A 4 0.22 -13.77 37.97
N LYS A 5 0.88 -12.62 37.77
CA LYS A 5 2.26 -12.52 37.24
C LYS A 5 3.29 -13.36 38.02
N SER A 6 2.97 -13.76 39.25
CA SER A 6 3.76 -14.66 40.09
C SER A 6 3.73 -16.14 39.66
N TYR A 7 2.75 -16.58 38.86
CA TYR A 7 2.56 -17.98 38.47
C TYR A 7 3.28 -18.38 37.18
N TYR A 8 3.88 -17.43 36.46
CA TYR A 8 4.56 -17.73 35.20
C TYR A 8 5.77 -16.81 34.98
N ASN A 9 6.76 -17.32 34.26
CA ASN A 9 7.93 -16.54 33.87
C ASN A 9 7.69 -15.92 32.49
N GLU A 10 7.30 -14.64 32.49
CA GLU A 10 7.04 -13.87 31.26
C GLU A 10 8.22 -13.90 30.29
N THR A 11 9.45 -13.82 30.77
CA THR A 11 10.66 -13.86 29.94
C THR A 11 10.78 -15.17 29.18
N ILE A 12 10.47 -16.30 29.83
CA ILE A 12 10.47 -17.62 29.18
C ILE A 12 9.35 -17.69 28.15
N LEU A 13 8.13 -17.22 28.50
CA LEU A 13 6.99 -17.25 27.57
C LEU A 13 7.20 -16.37 26.33
N ARG A 14 7.82 -15.20 26.49
CA ARG A 14 8.27 -14.36 25.37
C ARG A 14 9.31 -15.08 24.51
N ALA A 15 10.30 -15.73 25.15
CA ALA A 15 11.37 -16.43 24.44
C ALA A 15 10.89 -17.65 23.63
N VAL A 16 9.84 -18.34 24.09
CA VAL A 16 9.24 -19.48 23.36
C VAL A 16 8.13 -19.08 22.40
N SER A 17 7.64 -17.84 22.48
CA SER A 17 6.65 -17.33 21.53
C SER A 17 7.26 -17.21 20.14
N GLY A 18 6.45 -17.48 19.11
CA GLY A 18 6.85 -17.27 17.72
C GLY A 18 7.15 -15.81 17.42
N ARG A 19 7.82 -15.57 16.30
CA ARG A 19 8.06 -14.23 15.76
C ARG A 19 7.48 -14.17 14.36
N HIS A 20 6.75 -13.11 14.06
CA HIS A 20 6.40 -12.77 12.68
C HIS A 20 7.45 -11.81 12.13
N THR A 21 7.88 -11.99 10.88
CA THR A 21 9.01 -11.23 10.30
C THR A 21 8.63 -10.34 9.14
N SER A 22 7.36 -10.27 8.73
CA SER A 22 6.95 -9.53 7.53
C SER A 22 7.10 -8.01 7.66
N SER A 23 6.81 -7.40 8.80
CA SER A 23 6.90 -5.93 9.02
C SER A 23 7.98 -5.51 10.03
N GLY A 24 8.92 -6.41 10.34
CA GLY A 24 9.82 -6.31 11.50
C GLY A 24 9.64 -7.52 12.42
N VAL A 25 10.40 -7.63 13.51
CA VAL A 25 10.16 -8.67 14.51
C VAL A 25 8.94 -8.30 15.33
N VAL A 26 7.76 -8.77 14.93
CA VAL A 26 6.57 -8.69 15.79
C VAL A 26 6.64 -9.88 16.74
N GLU A 27 6.84 -9.60 18.04
CA GLU A 27 6.73 -10.63 19.08
C GLU A 27 5.28 -11.12 19.11
N CYS A 28 5.04 -12.41 18.88
CA CYS A 28 3.69 -12.98 18.98
C CYS A 28 3.30 -13.31 20.43
N TYR A 29 3.85 -12.56 21.40
CA TYR A 29 3.54 -12.69 22.81
C TYR A 29 2.60 -11.58 23.25
N TYR A 30 1.39 -11.98 23.65
CA TYR A 30 0.36 -11.07 24.13
C TYR A 30 -0.03 -11.46 25.55
N PRO A 31 0.47 -10.74 26.59
CA PRO A 31 0.00 -10.96 27.95
C PRO A 31 -1.44 -10.45 28.06
N ALA A 32 -2.32 -11.26 28.65
CA ALA A 32 -3.70 -10.89 28.93
C ALA A 32 -4.05 -11.19 30.40
N GLU A 33 -4.45 -10.16 31.12
CA GLU A 33 -4.91 -10.21 32.52
C GLU A 33 -6.44 -10.03 32.63
N THR A 34 -7.09 -9.57 31.55
CA THR A 34 -8.55 -9.41 31.45
C THR A 34 -9.12 -10.09 30.20
N LEU A 35 -10.43 -10.36 30.22
CA LEU A 35 -11.14 -10.92 29.05
C LEU A 35 -10.98 -10.04 27.81
N ASP A 36 -11.08 -8.74 27.96
CA ASP A 36 -10.92 -7.80 26.84
C ASP A 36 -9.50 -7.86 26.26
N GLN A 37 -8.47 -7.91 27.09
CA GLN A 37 -7.08 -8.07 26.63
C GLN A 37 -6.85 -9.39 25.91
N LEU A 38 -7.54 -10.46 26.33
CA LEU A 38 -7.47 -11.75 25.65
C LEU A 38 -8.15 -11.68 24.28
N ILE A 39 -9.30 -11.02 24.19
CA ILE A 39 -10.02 -10.80 22.93
C ILE A 39 -9.16 -9.97 21.97
N ASP A 40 -8.55 -8.88 22.45
CA ASP A 40 -7.64 -8.02 21.68
C ASP A 40 -6.42 -8.79 21.18
N ALA A 41 -5.86 -9.69 22.01
CA ALA A 41 -4.76 -10.56 21.61
C ALA A 41 -5.17 -11.51 20.46
N PHE A 42 -6.37 -12.12 20.54
CA PHE A 42 -6.88 -12.97 19.46
C PHE A 42 -7.11 -12.18 18.17
N TYR A 43 -7.68 -10.97 18.24
CA TYR A 43 -7.84 -10.11 17.07
C TYR A 43 -6.50 -9.70 16.47
N SER A 44 -5.51 -9.38 17.31
CA SER A 44 -4.16 -9.01 16.86
C SER A 44 -3.47 -10.16 16.14
N ILE A 45 -3.54 -11.37 16.69
CA ILE A 45 -3.02 -12.59 16.04
C ILE A 45 -3.75 -12.85 14.72
N GLY A 46 -5.08 -12.79 14.73
CA GLY A 46 -5.89 -12.99 13.53
C GLY A 46 -5.58 -11.98 12.43
N ARG A 47 -5.32 -10.72 12.80
CA ARG A 47 -4.90 -9.65 11.89
C ARG A 47 -3.55 -9.97 11.24
N ILE A 48 -2.56 -10.44 12.01
CA ILE A 48 -1.23 -10.80 11.48
C ILE A 48 -1.33 -11.89 10.41
N TYR A 49 -2.13 -12.94 10.63
CA TYR A 49 -2.31 -14.01 9.65
C TYR A 49 -3.09 -13.58 8.41
N LYS A 50 -3.74 -12.42 8.45
CA LYS A 50 -4.41 -11.81 7.30
C LYS A 50 -3.51 -10.85 6.54
N ILE A 51 -2.28 -10.56 6.98
CA ILE A 51 -1.38 -9.70 6.21
C ILE A 51 -0.97 -10.45 4.94
N ALA A 52 -1.17 -9.83 3.78
CA ALA A 52 -0.73 -10.34 2.48
C ALA A 52 0.65 -9.78 2.09
N ALA A 53 0.89 -8.50 2.39
CA ALA A 53 2.14 -7.82 2.09
C ALA A 53 2.42 -6.67 3.07
N THR A 54 3.68 -6.32 3.21
CA THR A 54 4.15 -5.21 4.07
C THR A 54 5.13 -4.32 3.31
N ASN A 55 5.32 -3.09 3.81
CA ASN A 55 6.18 -2.07 3.20
C ASN A 55 5.88 -1.90 1.70
N VAL A 56 4.60 -1.76 1.37
CA VAL A 56 4.13 -1.71 -0.01
C VAL A 56 4.30 -0.30 -0.55
N SER A 57 5.00 -0.17 -1.67
CA SER A 57 5.25 1.09 -2.36
C SER A 57 4.91 0.93 -3.84
N LEU A 58 3.89 1.63 -4.31
CA LEU A 58 3.64 1.82 -5.73
C LEU A 58 4.33 3.12 -6.16
N VAL A 59 5.18 3.02 -7.17
CA VAL A 59 5.86 4.17 -7.78
C VAL A 59 5.49 4.23 -9.25
N ASP A 60 5.02 5.39 -9.68
CA ASP A 60 4.72 5.64 -11.08
C ASP A 60 5.10 7.06 -11.50
N SER A 61 5.26 7.30 -12.79
CA SER A 61 5.60 8.60 -13.35
C SER A 61 4.64 9.02 -14.44
N VAL A 62 4.16 10.25 -14.35
CA VAL A 62 3.46 10.93 -15.43
C VAL A 62 4.51 11.39 -16.44
N PRO A 63 4.44 10.94 -17.71
CA PRO A 63 5.40 11.33 -18.73
C PRO A 63 5.26 12.82 -19.08
N VAL A 64 6.34 13.42 -19.60
CA VAL A 64 6.46 14.87 -19.87
C VAL A 64 5.45 15.45 -20.87
N ASN A 65 4.81 14.62 -21.68
CA ASN A 65 3.77 15.02 -22.63
C ASN A 65 2.35 14.97 -22.03
N LEU A 66 2.24 14.52 -20.77
CA LEU A 66 1.04 14.52 -19.96
C LEU A 66 1.23 15.42 -18.74
N SER A 67 0.12 15.85 -18.15
CA SER A 67 0.11 16.47 -16.83
C SER A 67 -1.09 15.99 -16.04
N LEU A 68 -0.96 15.96 -14.72
CA LEU A 68 -2.10 15.76 -13.85
C LEU A 68 -3.07 16.92 -14.01
N TYR A 69 -4.34 16.59 -14.18
CA TYR A 69 -5.42 17.57 -14.18
C TYR A 69 -5.68 18.00 -12.74
N LEU A 70 -5.00 19.06 -12.31
CA LEU A 70 -5.17 19.68 -11.01
C LEU A 70 -5.97 20.97 -11.19
N TYR A 71 -7.29 20.85 -11.17
CA TYR A 71 -8.22 21.99 -11.07
C TYR A 71 -8.88 21.93 -9.70
N PRO A 72 -9.34 23.03 -9.07
CA PRO A 72 -9.80 23.09 -7.67
C PRO A 72 -10.73 21.98 -7.16
N GLU A 73 -11.39 21.22 -8.04
CA GLU A 73 -12.32 20.13 -7.69
C GLU A 73 -11.88 18.74 -8.17
N VAL A 74 -10.78 18.62 -8.91
CA VAL A 74 -10.23 17.32 -9.35
C VAL A 74 -8.85 17.14 -8.74
N GLN A 75 -8.80 16.30 -7.71
CA GLN A 75 -7.58 15.81 -7.11
C GLN A 75 -7.45 14.31 -7.42
N PRO A 76 -6.23 13.77 -7.42
CA PRO A 76 -6.03 12.33 -7.34
C PRO A 76 -6.81 11.73 -6.17
N GLU A 77 -7.53 10.66 -6.45
CA GLU A 77 -8.30 9.94 -5.44
C GLU A 77 -7.56 8.64 -5.09
N LEU A 78 -7.34 8.43 -3.80
CA LEU A 78 -6.89 7.14 -3.25
C LEU A 78 -8.07 6.57 -2.47
N THR A 79 -8.60 5.45 -2.94
CA THR A 79 -9.66 4.71 -2.27
C THR A 79 -9.06 3.43 -1.70
N VAL A 80 -9.34 3.17 -0.43
CA VAL A 80 -8.98 1.90 0.21
C VAL A 80 -10.26 1.24 0.67
N ASN A 81 -10.52 0.05 0.13
CA ASN A 81 -11.60 -0.82 0.55
C ASN A 81 -11.00 -1.99 1.33
N GLY A 82 -11.03 -1.88 2.66
CA GLY A 82 -10.38 -2.85 3.53
C GLY A 82 -9.80 -2.21 4.78
N ASN A 83 -8.78 -2.84 5.33
CA ASN A 83 -8.13 -2.40 6.58
C ASN A 83 -6.73 -1.80 6.37
N ALA A 84 -6.21 -1.80 5.14
CA ALA A 84 -4.95 -1.14 4.82
C ALA A 84 -5.00 0.36 5.13
N GLU A 85 -3.87 0.88 5.61
CA GLU A 85 -3.64 2.32 5.74
C GLU A 85 -2.62 2.74 4.70
N CYS A 86 -3.08 3.51 3.71
CA CYS A 86 -2.27 3.94 2.58
C CYS A 86 -2.25 5.46 2.50
N SER A 87 -1.14 5.99 1.98
CA SER A 87 -0.97 7.41 1.70
C SER A 87 -0.55 7.61 0.24
N LEU A 88 -1.12 8.63 -0.39
CA LEU A 88 -0.76 9.06 -1.75
C LEU A 88 0.03 10.37 -1.66
N ASN A 89 1.23 10.36 -2.22
CA ASN A 89 2.10 11.52 -2.34
C ASN A 89 2.42 11.78 -3.80
N LEU A 90 2.37 13.06 -4.20
CA LEU A 90 2.77 13.51 -5.52
C LEU A 90 4.00 14.39 -5.40
N THR A 91 5.05 14.07 -6.16
CA THR A 91 6.28 14.87 -6.20
C THR A 91 6.53 15.37 -7.61
N PHE A 92 6.69 16.68 -7.78
CA PHE A 92 7.08 17.26 -9.07
C PHE A 92 8.60 17.31 -9.19
N VAL A 93 9.16 16.60 -10.17
CA VAL A 93 10.61 16.52 -10.39
C VAL A 93 10.89 16.73 -11.87
N ASN A 94 11.72 17.73 -12.21
CA ASN A 94 12.19 17.99 -13.57
C ASN A 94 11.08 18.08 -14.65
N GLY A 95 9.90 18.60 -14.30
CA GLY A 95 8.77 18.73 -15.23
C GLY A 95 7.92 17.47 -15.40
N SER A 96 8.26 16.37 -14.72
CA SER A 96 7.42 15.18 -14.58
C SER A 96 6.79 15.13 -13.19
N THR A 97 5.67 14.40 -13.05
CA THR A 97 5.11 14.11 -11.73
C THR A 97 5.36 12.66 -11.37
N LEU A 98 5.96 12.44 -10.20
CA LEU A 98 6.09 11.13 -9.58
C LEU A 98 4.87 10.90 -8.67
N ILE A 99 4.17 9.81 -8.90
CA ILE A 99 3.08 9.31 -8.07
C ILE A 99 3.67 8.24 -7.15
N ASN A 100 3.47 8.39 -5.85
CA ASN A 100 3.95 7.43 -4.88
C ASN A 100 2.83 7.08 -3.90
N VAL A 101 2.46 5.80 -3.84
CA VAL A 101 1.52 5.29 -2.83
C VAL A 101 2.25 4.36 -1.89
N ASN A 102 2.19 4.65 -0.59
CA ASN A 102 2.81 3.84 0.44
C ASN A 102 1.74 3.28 1.36
N CYS A 103 1.79 1.96 1.59
CA CYS A 103 0.98 1.26 2.58
C CYS A 103 1.92 0.49 3.51
N SER A 104 1.71 0.61 4.82
CA SER A 104 2.52 -0.13 5.81
C SER A 104 2.26 -1.64 5.73
N GLU A 105 0.98 -2.01 5.67
CA GLU A 105 0.48 -3.39 5.61
C GLU A 105 -0.75 -3.42 4.68
N ILE A 106 -0.84 -4.47 3.85
CA ILE A 106 -2.02 -4.79 3.04
C ILE A 106 -2.54 -6.15 3.51
N TYR A 107 -3.83 -6.25 3.79
CA TYR A 107 -4.46 -7.50 4.21
C TYR A 107 -5.02 -8.29 3.02
N ILE A 108 -5.20 -9.59 3.22
CA ILE A 108 -5.96 -10.44 2.33
C ILE A 108 -7.35 -9.82 2.19
N ASP A 109 -7.83 -9.75 0.94
CA ASP A 109 -9.10 -9.15 0.53
C ASP A 109 -9.15 -7.61 0.56
N ASP A 110 -8.08 -6.91 0.92
CA ASP A 110 -8.02 -5.46 0.73
C ASP A 110 -7.88 -5.10 -0.75
N GLU A 111 -8.54 -4.01 -1.15
CA GLU A 111 -8.45 -3.42 -2.48
C GLU A 111 -8.07 -1.94 -2.37
N ILE A 112 -7.03 -1.55 -3.12
CA ILE A 112 -6.50 -0.18 -3.14
C ILE A 112 -6.59 0.33 -4.56
N GLU A 113 -7.37 1.39 -4.75
CA GLU A 113 -7.61 2.02 -6.04
C GLU A 113 -7.05 3.44 -6.06
N ILE A 114 -6.35 3.79 -7.14
CA ILE A 114 -5.84 5.14 -7.37
C ILE A 114 -6.44 5.64 -8.67
N VAL A 115 -7.20 6.71 -8.60
CA VAL A 115 -7.80 7.34 -9.78
C VAL A 115 -7.09 8.65 -10.06
N LEU A 116 -6.48 8.73 -11.24
CA LEU A 116 -5.77 9.91 -11.73
C LEU A 116 -6.46 10.44 -12.98
N LYS A 117 -6.54 11.77 -13.11
CA LYS A 117 -6.92 12.41 -14.36
C LYS A 117 -5.70 13.04 -15.00
N LEU A 118 -5.43 12.67 -16.25
CA LEU A 118 -4.30 13.18 -17.04
C LEU A 118 -4.81 14.04 -18.19
N VAL A 119 -4.06 15.08 -18.54
CA VAL A 119 -4.28 15.93 -19.72
C VAL A 119 -3.07 15.85 -20.63
N ALA A 120 -3.35 15.66 -21.91
CA ALA A 120 -2.38 15.73 -22.99
C ALA A 120 -2.38 17.12 -23.65
N TYR A 121 -1.18 17.66 -23.91
CA TYR A 121 -1.01 18.93 -24.64
C TYR A 121 -0.72 18.76 -26.13
N GLN A 122 -0.52 17.52 -26.57
CA GLN A 122 -0.22 17.18 -27.96
C GLN A 122 -1.08 15.99 -28.39
N THR A 123 -1.31 15.85 -29.69
CA THR A 123 -1.90 14.64 -30.27
C THR A 123 -0.82 13.61 -30.53
N GLY A 124 -1.17 12.33 -30.49
CA GLY A 124 -0.23 11.24 -30.76
C GLY A 124 -0.47 10.03 -29.86
N GLU A 125 0.36 9.02 -30.02
CA GLU A 125 0.41 7.90 -29.08
C GLU A 125 1.23 8.30 -27.85
N MET A 126 0.70 7.97 -26.68
CA MET A 126 1.31 8.28 -25.39
C MET A 126 1.39 7.01 -24.57
N LEU A 127 2.55 6.79 -23.95
CA LEU A 127 2.77 5.68 -23.05
C LEU A 127 2.50 6.14 -21.62
N ILE A 128 1.57 5.47 -20.98
CA ILE A 128 1.19 5.65 -19.58
C ILE A 128 1.87 4.55 -18.76
N ASN A 129 2.32 4.93 -17.57
CA ASN A 129 3.08 4.11 -16.63
C ASN A 129 4.42 3.56 -17.18
N PRO A 130 5.24 4.38 -17.87
CA PRO A 130 6.53 3.89 -18.37
C PRO A 130 7.48 3.63 -17.19
N GLY A 131 7.61 2.36 -16.80
CA GLY A 131 8.51 1.95 -15.71
C GLY A 131 7.91 2.07 -14.30
N GLY A 132 6.59 2.23 -14.19
CA GLY A 132 5.91 2.10 -12.91
C GLY A 132 6.07 0.69 -12.33
N HIS A 133 6.10 0.57 -11.01
CA HIS A 133 6.27 -0.71 -10.32
C HIS A 133 5.64 -0.68 -8.92
N ILE A 134 5.37 -1.87 -8.39
CA ILE A 134 4.94 -2.11 -7.02
C ILE A 134 6.03 -2.91 -6.33
N ASP A 135 6.61 -2.33 -5.28
CA ASP A 135 7.57 -2.96 -4.40
C ASP A 135 6.88 -3.36 -3.09
N PHE A 136 7.19 -4.54 -2.57
CA PHE A 136 6.67 -5.01 -1.28
C PHE A 136 7.50 -6.14 -0.68
N VAL A 137 7.24 -6.45 0.59
CA VAL A 137 7.74 -7.64 1.26
C VAL A 137 6.58 -8.62 1.44
N ASP A 138 6.76 -9.86 0.95
CA ASP A 138 5.75 -10.92 1.07
C ASP A 138 5.68 -11.50 2.50
N VAL A 139 4.68 -12.34 2.76
CA VAL A 139 4.49 -13.01 4.06
C VAL A 139 5.68 -13.85 4.53
N ASN A 140 6.57 -14.25 3.62
CA ASN A 140 7.78 -15.01 3.93
C ASN A 140 8.99 -14.08 4.18
N GLY A 141 8.81 -12.76 4.15
CA GLY A 141 9.87 -11.78 4.33
C GLY A 141 10.72 -11.53 3.07
N ASN A 142 10.28 -11.98 1.89
CA ASN A 142 11.04 -11.74 0.66
C ASN A 142 10.60 -10.45 -0.01
N PHE A 143 11.59 -9.64 -0.43
CA PHE A 143 11.33 -8.50 -1.30
C PHE A 143 10.84 -8.95 -2.68
N LYS A 144 9.82 -8.28 -3.19
CA LYS A 144 9.23 -8.46 -4.51
C LYS A 144 9.07 -7.09 -5.17
N SER A 145 9.28 -7.07 -6.49
CA SER A 145 9.00 -5.93 -7.34
C SER A 145 8.23 -6.42 -8.55
N ILE A 146 7.05 -5.83 -8.79
CA ILE A 146 6.16 -6.17 -9.90
C ILE A 146 6.06 -4.94 -10.81
N PRO A 147 6.45 -5.03 -12.09
CA PRO A 147 6.28 -3.92 -13.01
C PRO A 147 4.79 -3.69 -13.29
N LEU A 148 4.37 -2.42 -13.32
CA LEU A 148 3.05 -2.03 -13.79
C LEU A 148 2.97 -2.21 -15.31
N PRO A 149 1.81 -2.64 -15.84
CA PRO A 149 1.63 -2.71 -17.28
C PRO A 149 1.67 -1.31 -17.89
N SER A 150 2.49 -1.13 -18.92
CA SER A 150 2.47 0.10 -19.71
C SER A 150 1.25 0.12 -20.63
N LEU A 151 0.54 1.24 -20.64
CA LEU A 151 -0.66 1.44 -21.45
C LEU A 151 -0.35 2.41 -22.58
N SER A 152 -0.68 2.05 -23.82
CA SER A 152 -0.59 2.97 -24.97
C SER A 152 -1.95 3.61 -25.22
N VAL A 153 -2.01 4.94 -25.14
CA VAL A 153 -3.23 5.72 -25.36
C VAL A 153 -3.02 6.66 -26.54
N LYS A 154 -3.95 6.64 -27.50
CA LYS A 154 -3.93 7.53 -28.66
C LYS A 154 -4.76 8.78 -28.41
N VAL A 155 -4.11 9.93 -28.33
CA VAL A 155 -4.76 11.24 -28.18
C VAL A 155 -5.02 11.84 -29.56
N THR A 156 -6.30 11.95 -29.91
CA THR A 156 -6.75 12.47 -31.22
C THR A 156 -7.07 13.96 -31.22
N SER A 157 -7.25 14.58 -30.05
CA SER A 157 -7.44 16.02 -29.90
C SER A 157 -6.83 16.55 -28.59
N ALA A 158 -5.95 17.55 -28.68
CA ALA A 158 -5.37 18.23 -27.54
C ALA A 158 -6.33 19.28 -26.96
N LYS A 159 -7.43 18.82 -26.34
CA LYS A 159 -8.31 19.61 -25.47
C LYS A 159 -8.89 18.68 -24.40
N GLY A 160 -8.17 18.51 -23.28
CA GLY A 160 -8.69 17.89 -22.06
C GLY A 160 -9.35 16.52 -22.25
N ALA A 161 -8.62 15.53 -22.78
CA ALA A 161 -9.11 14.16 -22.83
C ALA A 161 -8.95 13.51 -21.45
N GLU A 162 -10.06 13.11 -20.80
CA GLU A 162 -10.01 12.31 -19.58
C GLU A 162 -9.50 10.91 -19.92
N VAL A 163 -8.39 10.49 -19.29
CA VAL A 163 -7.94 9.10 -19.29
C VAL A 163 -8.34 8.49 -17.95
N LYS A 164 -9.17 7.44 -17.98
CA LYS A 164 -9.43 6.59 -16.82
C LYS A 164 -8.47 5.40 -16.86
N ILE A 165 -7.75 5.19 -15.77
CA ILE A 165 -6.94 3.98 -15.55
C ILE A 165 -7.70 3.21 -14.47
N SER A 166 -8.12 1.99 -14.81
CA SER A 166 -8.72 1.00 -13.90
C SER A 166 -7.82 -0.21 -13.85
#